data_AF-S4R6K9-F1
#
_entry.id   AF-S4R6K9-F1
#
_cell.length_a   1.000
_cell.length_b   1.000
_cell.length_c   1.000
_cell.angle_alpha   90.00
_cell.angle_beta   90.00
_cell.angle_gamma   90.00
#
_symmetry.space_group_name_H-M   'P 1'
#
loop_
_entity.id
_entity.type
_entity.pdbx_description
1 polymer ?
#
loop_
_entity_poly.entity_id
_entity_poly.type
_entity_poly.pdbx_seq_one_letter_code
_entity_poly.pdbx_strand_id
1 'polypeptide(L)'
;WLAGQEDCRQKTDVHYRSLGGEGNFNWRFTFPFSYLPAEQLCLLTSREHFWSLDKTERKVPPRLIIQIWDNDRFSYDDYLGTTHTRRQSSP
;
A
#
# COMPACT_ATOMS: atom_id res chain seq x y z
N TRP A 1 0.50 -1.15 0.68
CA TRP A 1 1.40 -0.28 -0.11
C TRP A 1 1.13 -0.48 -1.60
N LEU A 2 1.57 0.45 -2.46
CA LEU A 2 1.62 0.23 -3.91
C LEU A 2 2.91 -0.48 -4.30
N ALA A 3 2.85 -1.38 -5.28
CA ALA A 3 4.04 -2.02 -5.83
C ALA A 3 5.05 -0.97 -6.34
N GLY A 4 6.32 -1.08 -5.96
CA GLY A 4 7.37 -0.10 -6.28
C GLY A 4 7.45 1.11 -5.33
N GLN A 5 6.63 1.13 -4.28
CA GLN A 5 6.65 2.09 -3.17
C GLN A 5 6.57 1.35 -1.81
N GLU A 6 7.31 0.25 -1.69
CA GLU A 6 7.37 -0.58 -0.48
C GLU A 6 7.81 0.23 0.75
N ASP A 7 8.78 1.14 0.57
CA ASP A 7 9.29 2.03 1.62
C ASP A 7 8.24 3.05 2.11
N CYS A 8 7.22 3.34 1.29
CA CYS A 8 6.11 4.22 1.63
C CYS A 8 4.90 3.46 2.20
N ARG A 9 5.12 2.31 2.86
CA ARG A 9 4.06 1.51 3.47
C ARG A 9 3.33 2.31 4.55
N GLN A 10 2.02 2.50 4.34
CA GLN A 10 1.11 3.09 5.32
C GLN A 10 0.49 2.01 6.21
N LYS A 11 0.14 2.38 7.45
CA LYS A 11 -0.54 1.54 8.44
C LYS A 11 -1.72 2.31 9.04
N THR A 12 -2.73 1.59 9.50
CA THR A 12 -3.85 2.16 10.28
C THR A 12 -3.56 2.09 11.78
N ASP A 13 -4.48 2.59 12.57
CA ASP A 13 -4.61 2.25 13.98
C ASP A 13 -4.95 0.75 14.18
N VAL A 14 -4.77 0.29 15.41
CA VAL A 14 -5.05 -1.07 15.85
C VAL A 14 -6.40 -1.09 16.56
N HIS A 15 -7.31 -1.94 16.13
CA HIS A 15 -8.60 -2.11 16.80
C HIS A 15 -8.48 -3.22 17.86
N TYR A 16 -8.50 -2.84 19.13
CA TYR A 16 -8.43 -3.79 20.25
C TYR A 16 -9.77 -4.50 20.49
N ARG A 17 -9.71 -5.76 20.92
CA ARG A 17 -10.87 -6.57 21.36
C ARG A 17 -11.93 -6.84 20.29
N SER A 18 -11.53 -7.08 19.05
CA SER A 18 -12.42 -7.63 18.02
C SER A 18 -12.71 -9.11 18.33
N LEU A 19 -13.66 -9.38 19.22
CA LEU A 19 -13.99 -10.72 19.71
C LEU A 19 -14.78 -11.57 18.70
N GLY A 20 -15.38 -10.94 17.68
CA GLY A 20 -16.19 -11.59 16.65
C GLY A 20 -15.50 -11.78 15.30
N GLY A 21 -14.20 -11.48 15.19
CA GLY A 21 -13.46 -11.52 13.91
C GLY A 21 -13.78 -10.36 12.95
N GLU A 22 -14.56 -9.37 13.38
CA GLU A 22 -14.90 -8.18 12.61
C GLU A 22 -14.17 -6.95 13.15
N GLY A 23 -13.58 -6.15 12.26
CA GLY A 23 -12.94 -4.88 12.58
C GLY A 23 -13.34 -3.82 11.57
N ASN A 24 -13.97 -2.75 12.04
CA ASN A 24 -14.36 -1.62 11.21
C ASN A 24 -13.36 -0.47 11.40
N PHE A 25 -12.94 0.12 10.29
CA PHE A 25 -11.96 1.19 10.29
C PHE A 25 -12.40 2.31 9.34
N ASN A 26 -12.27 3.55 9.79
CA ASN A 26 -12.45 4.73 8.94
C ASN A 26 -11.07 5.25 8.53
N TRP A 27 -10.45 4.64 7.52
CA TRP A 27 -9.14 5.05 7.02
C TRP A 27 -9.15 5.38 5.53
N ARG A 28 -8.19 6.21 5.09
CA ARG A 28 -7.94 6.51 3.68
C ARG A 28 -6.44 6.46 3.36
N PHE A 29 -6.00 5.42 2.64
CA PHE A 29 -4.65 5.33 2.13
C PHE A 29 -4.55 6.20 0.89
N THR A 30 -3.59 7.11 0.88
CA THR A 30 -3.39 8.06 -0.21
C THR A 30 -1.99 7.87 -0.76
N PHE A 31 -1.86 7.55 -2.05
CA PHE A 31 -0.57 7.30 -2.68
C PHE A 31 -0.33 8.28 -3.83
N PRO A 32 0.83 8.94 -3.90
CA PRO A 32 1.18 9.80 -5.01
C PRO A 32 1.70 8.97 -6.19
N PHE A 33 0.92 8.92 -7.27
CA PHE A 33 1.36 8.35 -8.56
C PHE A 33 0.62 9.02 -9.72
N SER A 34 1.24 9.02 -10.89
CA SER A 34 0.56 9.35 -12.15
C SER A 34 0.16 8.06 -12.86
N TYR A 35 -0.95 8.05 -13.57
CA TYR A 35 -1.37 6.88 -14.36
C TYR A 35 -1.19 7.15 -15.85
N LEU A 36 -0.63 6.19 -16.57
CA LEU A 36 -0.41 6.22 -18.01
C LEU A 36 -1.46 5.33 -18.71
N PRO A 37 -2.55 5.89 -19.27
CA PRO A 37 -3.65 5.08 -19.78
C PRO A 37 -3.28 4.16 -20.94
N ALA A 38 -2.42 4.62 -21.84
CA ALA A 38 -1.98 3.86 -23.01
C ALA A 38 -1.17 2.61 -22.64
N GLU A 39 -0.39 2.68 -21.57
CA GLU A 39 0.45 1.58 -21.10
C GLU A 39 -0.20 0.77 -19.96
N GLN A 40 -1.28 1.30 -19.37
CA GLN A 40 -1.92 0.76 -18.17
C GLN A 40 -0.98 0.64 -16.96
N LEU A 41 -0.03 1.57 -16.84
CA LEU A 41 0.99 1.59 -15.79
C LEU A 41 0.85 2.82 -14.89
N CYS A 42 1.31 2.69 -13.65
CA CYS A 42 1.57 3.83 -12.77
C CYS A 42 3.00 4.31 -12.97
N LEU A 43 3.18 5.63 -13.07
CA LEU A 43 4.45 6.31 -13.01
C LEU A 43 4.67 6.80 -11.58
N LEU A 44 5.68 6.25 -10.93
CA LEU A 44 6.12 6.66 -9.59
C LEU A 44 7.35 7.54 -9.73
N THR A 45 7.33 8.68 -9.05
CA THR A 45 8.50 9.55 -8.93
C THR A 45 9.08 9.39 -7.52
N SER A 46 10.32 8.93 -7.43
CA SER A 46 11.06 8.85 -6.16
C SER A 46 12.24 9.82 -6.16
N ARG A 47 12.51 10.40 -4.98
CA ARG A 47 13.77 11.10 -4.69
C ARG A 47 14.47 10.28 -3.61
N GLU A 48 15.72 9.90 -3.85
CA GLU A 48 16.49 9.11 -2.87
C GLU A 48 16.71 9.88 -1.56
N HIS A 49 16.85 11.20 -1.63
CA HIS A 49 16.95 12.09 -0.47
C HIS A 49 16.18 13.38 -0.69
N PHE A 50 15.75 14.04 0.40
CA PHE A 50 15.02 15.31 0.36
C PHE A 50 15.75 16.41 -0.44
N TRP A 51 17.09 16.36 -0.44
CA TRP A 51 18.00 17.28 -1.16
C TRP A 51 18.46 16.76 -2.52
N SER A 52 18.07 15.55 -2.92
CA SER A 52 18.45 15.02 -4.23
C SER A 52 17.75 15.83 -5.32
N LEU A 53 18.54 16.36 -6.25
CA LEU A 53 18.06 16.97 -7.49
C LEU A 53 17.55 15.91 -8.47
N ASP A 54 18.08 14.70 -8.37
CA ASP A 54 17.78 13.61 -9.28
C ASP A 54 16.47 12.92 -8.88
N LYS A 55 15.47 13.08 -9.74
CA LYS A 55 14.20 12.37 -9.66
C LYS A 55 14.31 11.10 -10.48
N THR A 56 14.13 9.95 -9.85
CA THR A 56 14.02 8.69 -10.56
C THR A 56 12.55 8.40 -10.83
N GLU A 57 12.21 8.17 -12.09
CA GLU A 57 10.89 7.75 -12.51
C GLU A 57 10.86 6.24 -12.76
N ARG A 58 9.84 5.56 -12.23
CA ARG A 58 9.66 4.11 -12.40
C ARG A 58 8.24 3.82 -12.84
N LYS A 59 8.10 3.01 -13.89
CA LYS A 59 6.81 2.49 -14.35
C LYS A 59 6.53 1.16 -13.67
N VAL A 60 5.35 1.04 -13.06
CA VAL A 60 4.94 -0.17 -12.33
C VAL A 60 3.49 -0.53 -12.68
N PRO A 61 3.10 -1.81 -12.55
CA PRO A 61 1.70 -2.18 -12.63
C PRO A 61 0.88 -1.52 -11.50
N PRO A 62 -0.39 -1.14 -11.74
CA PRO A 62 -1.28 -0.60 -10.72
C PRO A 62 -1.73 -1.71 -9.75
N ARG A 63 -0.84 -2.10 -8.84
CA ARG A 63 -1.05 -3.18 -7.87
C ARG A 63 -0.99 -2.62 -6.44
N LEU A 64 -2.14 -2.65 -5.77
CA LEU A 64 -2.26 -2.34 -4.33
C LEU A 64 -2.13 -3.63 -3.53
N ILE A 65 -1.26 -3.64 -2.52
CA ILE A 65 -1.06 -4.76 -1.60
C ILE A 65 -1.53 -4.33 -0.21
N ILE A 66 -2.51 -5.05 0.33
CA ILE A 66 -3.02 -4.86 1.69
C ILE A 66 -2.70 -6.12 2.47
N GLN A 67 -2.24 -5.95 3.71
CA GLN A 67 -1.99 -7.04 4.64
C GLN A 67 -2.71 -6.75 5.95
N ILE A 68 -3.18 -7.80 6.60
CA ILE A 68 -3.81 -7.76 7.92
C ILE A 68 -2.87 -8.51 8.87
N TRP A 69 -2.60 -7.89 10.00
CA TRP A 69 -1.68 -8.39 11.03
C TRP A 69 -2.41 -8.33 12.37
N ASP A 70 -2.25 -9.37 13.19
CA ASP A 70 -2.60 -9.34 14.60
C ASP A 70 -1.50 -8.61 15.37
N ASN A 71 -1.89 -7.70 16.27
CA ASN A 71 -0.94 -6.92 17.05
C ASN A 71 -0.86 -7.51 18.46
N ASP A 72 0.11 -8.40 18.62
CA ASP A 72 0.30 -9.13 19.86
C ASP A 72 1.12 -8.31 20.85
N ARG A 73 0.59 -8.15 22.06
CA ARG A 73 1.23 -7.31 23.08
C ARG A 73 2.46 -7.99 23.73
N PHE A 74 2.56 -9.31 23.63
CA PHE A 74 3.57 -10.11 24.35
C PHE A 74 4.30 -11.14 23.47
N SER A 75 3.90 -11.30 22.20
CA SER A 75 4.49 -12.18 21.19
C SER A 75 4.82 -11.39 19.92
N TYR A 76 5.39 -12.06 18.91
CA TYR A 76 5.55 -11.45 17.59
C TYR A 76 4.19 -11.29 16.91
N ASP A 77 3.99 -10.17 16.20
CA ASP A 77 2.78 -9.93 15.42
C ASP A 77 2.52 -11.07 14.42
N ASP A 78 1.33 -11.67 14.50
CA ASP A 78 0.92 -12.76 13.62
C ASP A 78 0.34 -12.22 12.30
N TYR A 79 0.83 -12.73 11.17
CA TYR A 79 0.29 -12.38 9.85
C TYR A 79 -1.02 -13.13 9.59
N LEU A 80 -2.10 -12.38 9.38
CA LEU A 80 -3.44 -12.94 9.21
C LEU A 80 -3.83 -13.12 7.73
N GLY A 81 -3.28 -12.30 6.82
CA GLY A 81 -3.57 -12.45 5.39
C GLY A 81 -3.20 -11.28 4.51
N THR A 82 -3.36 -11.47 3.19
CA THR A 82 -3.12 -10.44 2.17
C THR A 82 -4.21 -10.44 1.12
N THR A 83 -4.48 -9.26 0.57
CA THR A 83 -5.24 -9.08 -0.65
C THR A 83 -4.47 -8.17 -1.58
N HIS A 84 -4.51 -8.47 -2.87
CA HIS A 84 -3.94 -7.64 -3.91
C HIS A 84 -5.01 -7.29 -4.94
N THR A 85 -5.10 -6.01 -5.28
CA THR A 85 -6.01 -5.55 -6.33
C THR A 85 -5.19 -5.11 -7.53
N ARG A 86 -5.59 -5.57 -8.71
CA ARG A 86 -5.11 -5.07 -9.99
C ARG A 86 -6.23 -4.31 -10.66
N ARG A 87 -5.99 -3.08 -11.11
CA ARG A 87 -6.96 -2.41 -11.98
C ARG A 87 -6.97 -3.13 -13.33
N GLN A 88 -8.10 -3.75 -13.68
CA GLN A 88 -8.37 -4.18 -15.06
C GLN A 88 -9.08 -3.02 -15.76
N SER A 89 -8.65 -2.66 -16.97
CA SER A 89 -9.44 -1.76 -17.80
C SER A 89 -10.75 -2.46 -18.15
N SER A 90 -11.89 -1.83 -17.85
CA SER A 90 -13.14 -2.19 -18.51
C SER A 90 -12.96 -1.96 -20.02
N PRO A 91 -13.47 -2.87 -20.88
CA PRO A 91 -13.42 -2.71 -22.33
C PRO A 91 -14.17 -1.46 -22.81
#